data_AF-A0A151AQM3-F1
#
_entry.id   AF-A0A151AQM3-F1
#
_cell.length_a   1.000
_cell.length_b   1.000
_cell.length_c   1.000
_cell.angle_alpha   90.00
_cell.angle_beta   90.00
_cell.angle_gamma   90.00
#
_symmetry.space_group_name_H-M   'P 1'
#
loop_
_entity.id
_entity.type
_entity.pdbx_description
1 polymer ?
#
loop_
_entity_poly.entity_id
_entity_poly.type
_entity_poly.pdbx_seq_one_letter_code
_entity_poly.pdbx_strand_id
1 'polypeptide(L)'
;MDKTHIFTDKIETKVDLIKCAAGMDSKIIDFLVETGSKGIVIEALGRGNVPPKMISGIKNAIEKEVIVVIVSRCFRGRVLDTYGYEGGGKMLKDMGAVFGDSLPGQKARIKLMLALGKTSDKLEIKRIFEGYNYKNTNYNKNYTNNIRYVLTYISKYDNIILKTKY
;
A
#
# COMPACT_ATOMS: atom_id res chain seq x y z
N MET A 1 -18.15 -6.70 3.58
CA MET A 1 -16.95 -6.11 2.95
C MET A 1 -16.80 -6.72 1.57
N ASP A 2 -16.79 -5.88 0.54
CA ASP A 2 -16.55 -6.27 -0.84
C ASP A 2 -15.09 -6.74 -1.03
N LYS A 3 -14.89 -7.88 -1.69
CA LYS A 3 -13.60 -8.59 -1.83
C LYS A 3 -12.91 -8.33 -3.19
N THR A 4 -11.99 -7.38 -3.32
CA THR A 4 -11.28 -7.06 -4.58
C THR A 4 -10.60 -8.27 -5.28
N HIS A 5 -10.74 -8.39 -6.61
CA HIS A 5 -9.92 -9.30 -7.45
C HIS A 5 -8.85 -8.52 -8.21
N ILE A 6 -7.65 -9.08 -8.26
CA ILE A 6 -6.55 -8.59 -9.10
C ILE A 6 -6.16 -9.74 -10.01
N PHE A 7 -6.55 -9.66 -11.28
CA PHE A 7 -6.16 -10.64 -12.29
C PHE A 7 -4.79 -10.26 -12.85
N THR A 8 -3.81 -11.13 -12.63
CA THR A 8 -2.46 -11.07 -13.20
C THR A 8 -1.88 -12.48 -13.28
N ASP A 9 -1.06 -12.72 -14.30
CA ASP A 9 -0.23 -13.91 -14.50
C ASP A 9 1.19 -13.73 -13.93
N LYS A 10 1.52 -12.54 -13.42
CA LYS A 10 2.83 -12.17 -12.89
C LYS A 10 2.73 -11.74 -11.43
N ILE A 11 3.81 -11.95 -10.69
CA ILE A 11 3.95 -11.52 -9.30
C ILE A 11 5.24 -10.73 -9.18
N GLU A 12 5.16 -9.48 -8.73
CA GLU A 12 6.35 -8.72 -8.34
C GLU A 12 6.75 -9.12 -6.92
N THR A 13 7.93 -9.72 -6.76
CA THR A 13 8.40 -10.25 -5.47
C THR A 13 9.21 -9.24 -4.67
N LYS A 14 9.72 -8.18 -5.30
CA LYS A 14 10.50 -7.10 -4.67
C LYS A 14 9.58 -6.10 -3.95
N VAL A 15 8.77 -6.62 -3.04
CA VAL A 15 7.89 -5.84 -2.18
C VAL A 15 8.25 -6.11 -0.73
N ASP A 16 8.62 -5.08 0.00
CA ASP A 16 9.05 -5.18 1.40
C ASP A 16 7.93 -4.80 2.36
N LEU A 17 8.03 -5.29 3.59
CA LEU A 17 7.14 -4.93 4.69
C LEU A 17 7.98 -4.49 5.88
N ILE A 18 7.88 -3.22 6.25
CA ILE A 18 8.58 -2.65 7.40
C ILE A 18 7.59 -2.32 8.50
N LYS A 19 7.94 -2.69 9.73
CA LYS A 19 7.17 -2.34 10.92
C LYS A 19 7.76 -1.10 11.56
N CYS A 20 7.06 0.02 11.50
CA CYS A 20 7.50 1.27 12.10
C CYS A 20 7.57 1.16 13.64
N ALA A 21 8.58 1.78 14.23
CA ALA A 21 8.76 1.93 15.68
C ALA A 21 9.16 3.37 16.00
N ALA A 22 9.02 3.77 17.26
CA ALA A 22 9.45 5.09 17.72
C ALA A 22 10.97 5.25 17.51
N GLY A 23 11.39 6.43 17.02
CA GLY A 23 12.79 6.75 16.81
C GLY A 23 13.44 6.19 15.54
N MET A 24 12.70 5.43 14.70
CA MET A 24 13.22 4.99 13.41
C MET A 24 13.54 6.16 12.48
N ASP A 25 14.55 5.96 11.64
CA ASP A 25 14.99 6.87 10.60
C ASP A 25 14.83 6.24 9.21
N SER A 26 15.33 6.92 8.17
CA SER A 26 15.23 6.51 6.78
C SER A 26 16.14 5.35 6.39
N LYS A 27 17.09 4.91 7.24
CA LYS A 27 18.18 3.98 6.85
C LYS A 27 17.68 2.71 6.15
N ILE A 28 16.65 2.08 6.71
CA ILE A 28 16.09 0.85 6.13
C ILE A 28 15.37 1.14 4.81
N ILE A 29 14.64 2.25 4.71
CA ILE A 29 13.91 2.60 3.49
C ILE A 29 14.90 2.89 2.36
N ASP A 30 15.94 3.68 2.63
CA ASP A 30 16.97 4.01 1.64
C ASP A 30 17.70 2.76 1.15
N PHE A 31 18.09 1.87 2.06
CA PHE A 31 18.68 0.58 1.70
C PHE A 31 17.78 -0.28 0.79
N LEU A 32 16.48 -0.34 1.08
CA LEU A 32 15.53 -1.08 0.26
C LEU A 32 15.37 -0.47 -1.15
N VAL A 33 15.32 0.86 -1.24
CA VAL A 33 15.29 1.56 -2.52
C VAL A 33 16.55 1.28 -3.33
N GLU A 34 17.73 1.37 -2.71
CA GLU A 34 19.03 1.11 -3.34
C GLU A 34 19.18 -0.34 -3.82
N THR A 35 18.61 -1.30 -3.08
CA THR A 35 18.63 -2.73 -3.44
C THR A 35 17.52 -3.14 -4.41
N GLY A 36 16.69 -2.18 -4.85
CA GLY A 36 15.80 -2.33 -5.99
C GLY A 36 14.37 -2.77 -5.65
N SER A 37 13.88 -2.47 -4.44
CA SER A 37 12.46 -2.64 -4.10
C SER A 37 11.55 -1.91 -5.07
N LYS A 38 10.44 -2.56 -5.44
CA LYS A 38 9.38 -2.00 -6.30
C LYS A 38 8.19 -1.51 -5.48
N GLY A 39 8.02 -2.04 -4.27
CA GLY A 39 7.04 -1.55 -3.31
C GLY A 39 7.52 -1.72 -1.88
N ILE A 40 7.08 -0.83 -1.00
CA ILE A 40 7.35 -0.88 0.43
C ILE A 40 6.02 -0.67 1.16
N VAL A 41 5.61 -1.66 1.94
CA VAL A 41 4.51 -1.54 2.88
C VAL A 41 5.05 -1.12 4.23
N ILE A 42 4.56 0.00 4.76
CA ILE A 42 4.93 0.52 6.08
C ILE A 42 3.77 0.28 7.03
N GLU A 43 3.97 -0.57 8.02
CA GLU A 43 3.06 -0.61 9.16
C GLU A 43 3.37 0.57 10.08
N ALA A 44 2.61 1.64 9.94
CA ALA A 44 2.78 2.90 10.64
C ALA A 44 2.10 2.93 12.02
N LEU A 45 2.42 3.95 12.82
CA LEU A 45 1.87 4.17 14.15
C LEU A 45 0.43 4.69 14.08
N GLY A 46 -0.46 4.18 14.92
CA GLY A 46 -1.82 4.70 15.09
C GLY A 46 -2.58 4.83 13.77
N ARG A 47 -2.93 6.07 13.39
CA ARG A 47 -3.70 6.37 12.17
C ARG A 47 -2.84 6.54 10.90
N GLY A 48 -1.64 5.97 10.87
CA GLY A 48 -0.73 6.03 9.71
C GLY A 48 0.38 7.06 9.83
N ASN A 49 0.82 7.33 11.05
CA ASN A 49 1.89 8.29 11.31
C ASN A 49 3.25 7.59 11.39
N VAL A 50 4.29 8.27 10.95
CA VAL A 50 5.68 7.80 11.03
C VAL A 50 6.53 8.82 11.81
N PRO A 51 7.64 8.41 12.44
CA PRO A 51 8.65 9.32 12.94
C PRO A 51 9.09 10.30 11.84
N PRO A 52 9.28 11.60 12.16
CA PRO A 52 9.75 12.61 11.21
C PRO A 52 11.01 12.19 10.43
N LYS A 53 11.93 11.51 11.10
CA LYS A 53 13.20 11.05 10.51
C LYS A 53 13.03 9.99 9.41
N MET A 54 11.85 9.38 9.24
CA MET A 54 11.58 8.45 8.13
C MET A 54 11.09 9.16 6.86
N ILE A 55 10.68 10.43 6.95
CA ILE A 55 10.04 11.15 5.85
C ILE A 55 10.98 11.28 4.65
N SER A 56 12.26 11.54 4.88
CA SER A 56 13.24 11.67 3.80
C SER A 56 13.36 10.39 2.96
N GLY A 57 13.37 9.23 3.61
CA GLY A 57 13.41 7.93 2.94
C GLY A 57 12.11 7.62 2.20
N ILE A 58 10.96 7.94 2.80
CA ILE A 58 9.66 7.80 2.11
C ILE A 58 9.62 8.68 0.85
N LYS A 59 10.09 9.93 0.96
CA LYS A 59 10.17 10.86 -0.16
C LYS A 59 11.09 10.32 -1.26
N ASN A 60 12.29 9.89 -0.89
CA ASN A 60 13.26 9.27 -1.80
C ASN A 60 12.65 8.05 -2.52
N ALA A 61 11.97 7.15 -1.80
CA ALA A 61 11.29 6.01 -2.38
C ALA A 61 10.26 6.42 -3.44
N ILE A 62 9.40 7.41 -3.14
CA ILE A 62 8.38 7.90 -4.06
C ILE A 62 9.00 8.54 -5.31
N GLU A 63 10.05 9.35 -5.14
CA GLU A 63 10.82 9.99 -6.22
C GLU A 63 11.55 8.97 -7.11
N LYS A 64 11.92 7.81 -6.55
CA LYS A 64 12.50 6.66 -7.27
C LYS A 64 11.45 5.71 -7.83
N GLU A 65 10.19 6.12 -7.90
CA GLU A 65 9.07 5.34 -8.43
C GLU A 65 8.76 4.05 -7.65
N VAL A 66 9.20 3.94 -6.39
CA VAL A 66 8.84 2.83 -5.48
C VAL A 66 7.49 3.10 -4.86
N ILE A 67 6.56 2.14 -4.93
CA ILE A 67 5.22 2.31 -4.36
C ILE A 67 5.28 2.17 -2.84
N VAL A 68 5.01 3.25 -2.12
CA VAL A 68 4.91 3.23 -0.65
C VAL A 68 3.45 3.07 -0.22
N VAL A 69 3.11 1.98 0.45
CA VAL A 69 1.77 1.73 1.03
C VAL A 69 1.82 1.89 2.54
N ILE A 70 0.97 2.74 3.10
CA ILE A 70 0.83 2.95 4.54
C ILE A 70 -0.35 2.13 5.08
N VAL A 71 -0.09 1.32 6.09
CA VAL A 71 -1.11 0.62 6.89
C VAL A 71 -0.95 0.93 8.37
N SER A 72 -1.95 0.64 9.19
CA SER A 72 -1.81 0.73 10.65
C SER A 72 -1.24 -0.56 11.23
N ARG A 73 -0.35 -0.46 12.22
CA ARG A 73 0.04 -1.60 13.09
C ARG A 73 -1.03 -1.99 14.11
N CYS A 74 -2.01 -1.13 14.36
CA CYS A 74 -3.00 -1.37 15.39
C CYS A 74 -3.95 -2.50 14.96
N PHE A 75 -4.23 -3.43 15.89
CA PHE A 75 -5.11 -4.58 15.64
C PHE A 75 -6.53 -4.17 15.21
N ARG A 76 -7.00 -3.01 15.67
CA ARG A 76 -8.23 -2.34 15.20
C ARG A 76 -7.92 -0.88 14.92
N GLY A 77 -8.25 -0.41 13.71
CA GLY A 77 -8.01 0.96 13.29
C GLY A 77 -7.87 1.05 11.77
N ARG A 78 -8.08 2.24 11.24
CA ARG A 78 -7.83 2.56 9.83
C ARG A 78 -6.89 3.74 9.75
N VAL A 79 -6.09 3.78 8.69
CA VAL A 79 -5.30 4.96 8.34
C VAL A 79 -6.27 6.08 7.95
N LEU A 80 -6.15 7.25 8.57
CA LEU A 80 -6.95 8.43 8.23
C LEU A 80 -6.02 9.64 8.06
N ASP A 81 -6.32 10.50 7.11
CA ASP A 81 -5.59 11.72 6.77
C ASP A 81 -5.90 12.91 7.70
N THR A 82 -6.18 12.65 8.98
CA THR A 82 -6.75 13.65 9.90
C THR A 82 -5.75 14.66 10.46
N TYR A 83 -4.44 14.34 10.50
CA TYR A 83 -3.43 15.20 11.12
C TYR A 83 -2.31 15.57 10.15
N GLY A 84 -2.05 16.88 10.01
CA GLY A 84 -1.06 17.46 9.10
C GLY A 84 0.26 17.88 9.77
N TYR A 85 0.68 17.24 10.86
CA TYR A 85 2.00 17.45 11.42
C TYR A 85 3.07 16.65 10.63
N GLU A 86 4.34 16.98 10.85
CA GLU A 86 5.47 16.30 10.20
C GLU A 86 5.43 14.78 10.45
N GLY A 87 5.26 14.00 9.39
CA GLY A 87 5.15 12.53 9.47
C GLY A 87 3.73 12.03 9.74
N GLY A 88 2.75 12.93 9.78
CA GLY A 88 1.33 12.61 9.85
C GLY A 88 0.81 12.03 8.54
N GLY A 89 -0.22 11.17 8.62
CA GLY A 89 -0.79 10.50 7.46
C GLY A 89 -1.18 11.44 6.31
N LYS A 90 -1.72 12.63 6.60
CA LYS A 90 -2.09 13.59 5.56
C LYS A 90 -0.89 13.98 4.68
N MET A 91 0.24 14.31 5.32
CA MET A 91 1.47 14.67 4.63
C MET A 91 1.97 13.51 3.76
N LEU A 92 1.98 12.29 4.31
CA LEU A 92 2.41 11.10 3.56
C LEU A 92 1.54 10.87 2.31
N LYS A 93 0.22 11.09 2.43
CA LYS A 93 -0.73 10.98 1.32
C LYS A 93 -0.51 12.06 0.27
N ASP A 94 -0.31 13.32 0.70
CA ASP A 94 -0.01 14.44 -0.19
C ASP A 94 1.32 14.24 -0.94
N MET A 95 2.31 13.58 -0.30
CA MET A 95 3.57 13.19 -0.93
C MET A 95 3.41 12.09 -1.99
N GLY A 96 2.28 11.37 -2.02
CA GLY A 96 2.02 10.30 -2.98
C GLY A 96 2.04 8.88 -2.40
N ALA A 97 2.11 8.71 -1.07
CA ALA A 97 1.92 7.40 -0.46
C ALA A 97 0.48 6.90 -0.65
N VAL A 98 0.34 5.60 -0.80
CA VAL A 98 -0.94 4.91 -1.01
C VAL A 98 -1.47 4.36 0.32
N PHE A 99 -2.75 4.52 0.62
CA PHE A 99 -3.29 4.05 1.90
C PHE A 99 -3.92 2.66 1.77
N GLY A 100 -3.52 1.74 2.65
CA GLY A 100 -4.02 0.36 2.68
C GLY A 100 -5.33 0.16 3.45
N ASP A 101 -6.04 1.24 3.79
CA ASP A 101 -7.29 1.26 4.55
C ASP A 101 -7.21 0.47 5.87
N SER A 102 -7.87 -0.71 5.92
CA SER A 102 -8.00 -1.60 7.08
C SER A 102 -7.22 -2.91 6.93
N LEU A 103 -6.40 -3.03 5.88
CA LEU A 103 -5.63 -4.25 5.65
C LEU A 103 -4.46 -4.36 6.64
N PRO A 104 -4.26 -5.54 7.27
CA PRO A 104 -3.00 -5.86 7.92
C PRO A 104 -1.83 -5.82 6.93
N GLY A 105 -0.64 -5.48 7.40
CA GLY A 105 0.55 -5.30 6.55
C GLY A 105 0.88 -6.50 5.67
N GLN A 106 0.71 -7.73 6.18
CA GLN A 106 0.96 -8.94 5.40
C GLN A 106 0.03 -9.05 4.19
N LYS A 107 -1.25 -8.66 4.34
CA LYS A 107 -2.21 -8.68 3.23
C LYS A 107 -1.98 -7.53 2.27
N ALA A 108 -1.65 -6.35 2.79
CA ALA A 108 -1.30 -5.21 1.97
C ALA A 108 -0.07 -5.51 1.11
N ARG A 109 0.93 -6.22 1.65
CA ARG A 109 2.11 -6.68 0.89
C ARG A 109 1.71 -7.58 -0.27
N ILE A 110 0.91 -8.63 -0.01
CA ILE A 110 0.44 -9.54 -1.06
C ILE A 110 -0.40 -8.79 -2.12
N LYS A 111 -1.27 -7.88 -1.68
CA LYS A 111 -2.06 -7.04 -2.59
C LYS A 111 -1.17 -6.17 -3.49
N LEU A 112 -0.09 -5.61 -2.93
CA LEU A 112 0.86 -4.79 -3.69
C LEU A 112 1.68 -5.64 -4.68
N MET A 113 2.12 -6.83 -4.29
CA MET A 113 2.81 -7.78 -5.19
C MET A 113 1.96 -8.13 -6.42
N LEU A 114 0.66 -8.36 -6.21
CA LEU A 114 -0.29 -8.64 -7.30
C LEU A 114 -0.59 -7.39 -8.13
N ALA A 115 -0.73 -6.22 -7.49
CA ALA A 115 -0.98 -4.97 -8.20
C ALA A 115 0.19 -4.60 -9.13
N LEU A 116 1.43 -4.71 -8.64
CA LEU A 116 2.64 -4.46 -9.42
C LEU A 116 2.85 -5.51 -10.52
N GLY A 117 2.43 -6.76 -10.30
CA GLY A 117 2.39 -7.77 -11.36
C GLY A 117 1.36 -7.46 -12.44
N LYS A 118 0.33 -6.68 -12.15
CA LYS A 118 -0.72 -6.27 -13.11
C LYS A 118 -0.34 -5.01 -13.88
N THR A 119 0.26 -4.02 -13.22
CA THR A 119 0.44 -2.67 -13.78
C THR A 119 1.60 -1.95 -13.08
N SER A 120 2.25 -1.05 -13.81
CA SER A 120 3.20 -0.07 -13.25
C SER A 120 2.60 1.32 -13.10
N ASP A 121 1.32 1.52 -13.45
CA ASP A 121 0.64 2.81 -13.27
C ASP A 121 0.34 3.04 -11.78
N LYS A 122 1.03 4.03 -11.20
CA LYS A 122 0.84 4.49 -9.81
C LYS A 122 -0.62 4.83 -9.50
N LEU A 123 -1.35 5.45 -10.44
CA LEU A 123 -2.76 5.82 -10.24
C LEU A 123 -3.65 4.57 -10.21
N GLU A 124 -3.39 3.58 -11.05
CA GLU A 124 -4.10 2.30 -11.02
C GLU A 124 -3.84 1.55 -9.72
N ILE A 125 -2.59 1.50 -9.26
CA ILE A 125 -2.24 0.88 -7.97
C ILE A 125 -2.94 1.59 -6.82
N LYS A 126 -2.95 2.92 -6.81
CA LYS A 126 -3.71 3.70 -5.82
C LYS A 126 -5.20 3.36 -5.85
N ARG A 127 -5.83 3.26 -7.03
CA ARG A 127 -7.23 2.83 -7.19
C ARG A 127 -7.46 1.41 -6.66
N ILE A 128 -6.53 0.49 -6.89
CA ILE A 128 -6.61 -0.89 -6.38
C ILE A 128 -6.68 -0.90 -4.84
N PHE A 129 -5.93 0.00 -4.18
CA PHE A 129 -5.90 0.09 -2.73
C PHE A 129 -7.06 0.89 -2.12
N GLU A 130 -7.34 2.08 -2.64
CA GLU A 130 -8.27 3.06 -2.04
C GLU A 130 -9.71 2.96 -2.60
N GLY A 131 -9.91 2.22 -3.68
CA GLY A 131 -11.19 2.09 -4.37
C GLY A 131 -11.60 3.32 -5.20
N TYR A 132 -12.79 3.27 -5.79
CA TYR A 132 -13.37 4.35 -6.62
C TYR A 132 -13.89 5.55 -5.82
N ASN A 133 -13.78 5.55 -4.50
CA ASN A 133 -14.19 6.68 -3.65
C ASN A 133 -13.21 7.87 -3.69
N TYR A 134 -12.28 7.89 -4.63
CA TYR A 134 -11.47 9.06 -4.95
C TYR A 134 -12.36 10.13 -5.59
N LYS A 135 -12.97 10.97 -4.75
CA LYS A 135 -13.73 12.13 -5.22
C LYS A 135 -12.77 13.14 -5.89
N ASN A 136 -13.08 13.43 -7.16
CA ASN A 136 -12.56 14.49 -8.02
C ASN A 136 -11.12 14.36 -8.55
N THR A 137 -11.01 13.83 -9.77
CA THR A 137 -10.57 14.59 -10.96
C THR A 137 -11.22 13.96 -12.20
N ASN A 138 -11.72 14.78 -13.13
CA ASN A 138 -12.40 14.40 -14.37
C ASN A 138 -11.75 13.21 -15.11
N TYR A 139 -12.26 12.00 -14.87
CA TYR A 139 -11.89 10.81 -15.64
C TYR A 139 -13.13 10.02 -16.05
N ASN A 140 -13.12 9.59 -17.31
CA ASN A 140 -14.28 9.19 -18.10
C ASN A 140 -15.14 8.10 -17.46
N LYS A 141 -16.47 8.33 -17.46
CA LYS A 141 -17.53 7.56 -16.81
C LYS A 141 -17.89 6.22 -17.50
N ASN A 142 -17.02 5.68 -18.37
CA ASN A 142 -17.40 4.59 -19.29
C ASN A 142 -16.98 3.18 -18.88
N TYR A 143 -16.59 2.96 -17.62
CA TYR A 143 -16.31 1.62 -17.09
C TYR A 143 -17.28 1.22 -15.98
N THR A 144 -18.58 1.39 -16.24
CA THR A 144 -19.62 0.69 -15.48
C THR A 144 -19.92 -0.62 -16.19
N ASN A 145 -19.49 -1.75 -15.61
CA ASN A 145 -20.36 -2.88 -15.32
C ASN A 145 -19.56 -4.08 -14.76
N ASN A 146 -20.11 -4.68 -13.70
CA ASN A 146 -19.77 -5.97 -13.10
C ASN A 146 -18.45 -6.05 -12.32
N ILE A 147 -18.51 -5.81 -11.00
CA ILE A 147 -17.44 -6.26 -10.10
C ILE A 147 -18.04 -7.03 -8.92
N ARG A 148 -18.02 -8.36 -9.04
CA ARG A 148 -18.15 -9.37 -7.99
C ARG A 148 -16.75 -9.73 -7.48
N TYR A 149 -16.68 -10.35 -6.30
CA TYR A 149 -15.54 -10.17 -5.40
C TYR A 149 -15.23 -11.45 -4.54
N VAL A 150 -14.02 -12.08 -4.63
CA VAL A 150 -13.40 -13.20 -3.85
C VAL A 150 -11.86 -13.33 -4.05
N LEU A 151 -11.08 -13.43 -2.96
CA LEU A 151 -9.64 -13.76 -3.01
C LEU A 151 -9.42 -15.29 -3.12
N THR A 152 -8.80 -15.75 -4.21
CA THR A 152 -8.17 -17.07 -4.31
C THR A 152 -6.83 -16.94 -5.03
N TYR A 153 -5.73 -17.25 -4.34
CA TYR A 153 -4.42 -17.49 -4.94
C TYR A 153 -4.26 -18.99 -5.14
N ILE A 154 -4.05 -19.44 -6.37
CA ILE A 154 -3.60 -20.80 -6.67
C ILE A 154 -2.26 -20.66 -7.40
N SER A 155 -1.17 -20.66 -6.63
CA SER A 155 0.15 -21.01 -7.17
C SER A 155 0.34 -22.50 -6.97
N LYS A 156 0.79 -23.18 -8.02
CA LYS A 156 1.18 -24.60 -7.97
C LYS A 156 2.44 -24.84 -7.12
N TYR A 157 3.02 -23.80 -6.50
CA TYR A 157 4.31 -23.90 -5.82
C TYR A 157 4.41 -23.40 -4.39
N ASP A 158 3.44 -22.67 -3.81
CA ASP A 158 3.46 -22.39 -2.37
C ASP A 158 2.05 -22.04 -1.87
N ASN A 159 1.48 -22.91 -1.04
CA ASN A 159 0.13 -22.78 -0.50
C ASN A 159 0.03 -21.64 0.53
N ILE A 160 -0.32 -20.43 0.10
CA ILE A 160 -0.77 -19.35 1.01
C ILE A 160 -2.22 -18.97 0.68
N ILE A 161 -3.15 -19.50 1.48
CA ILE A 161 -4.58 -19.13 1.46
C ILE A 161 -4.81 -18.05 2.53
N LEU A 162 -4.91 -16.78 2.12
CA LEU A 162 -5.38 -15.72 3.01
C LEU A 162 -6.91 -15.70 3.07
N LYS A 163 -7.49 -16.49 3.98
CA LYS A 163 -8.86 -16.30 4.45
C LYS A 163 -8.86 -15.45 5.71
N THR A 164 -9.48 -14.28 5.67
CA THR A 164 -9.86 -13.57 6.91
C THR A 164 -11.30 -13.09 6.81
N LYS A 165 -12.15 -13.74 7.58
CA LYS A 165 -13.36 -13.11 8.14
C LYS A 165 -12.90 -12.10 9.21
N TYR A 166 -13.59 -10.97 9.31
CA TYR A 166 -13.83 -10.38 10.61
C TYR A 166 -15.03 -11.11 11.21
#